data_AF-A0A6M2A2T7-F1
#
_entry.id   AF-A0A6M2A2T7-F1
#
_cell.length_a   1.000
_cell.length_b   1.000
_cell.length_c   1.000
_cell.angle_alpha   90.00
_cell.angle_beta   90.00
_cell.angle_gamma   90.00
#
_symmetry.space_group_name_H-M   'P 1'
#
loop_
_entity.id
_entity.type
_entity.pdbx_description
1 polymer ?
#
loop_
_entity_poly.entity_id
_entity_poly.type
_entity_poly.pdbx_seq_one_letter_code
_entity_poly.pdbx_strand_id
1 'polypeptide(L)'
;MKSRESAFFTFFFRCWWTILLLLFGYGLYLHSMHKQKELFVDLKQTVDLLENQLAKAQDKREDLLLEIDSQSDPAWIEMLLKKHLGMVPFGQTKVYFDTE
;
A
#
# COMPACT_ATOMS: atom_id res chain seq x y z
N MET A 1 -45.74 -29.12 -35.58
CA MET A 1 -44.63 -28.74 -34.66
C MET A 1 -43.25 -29.27 -35.09
N LYS A 2 -43.15 -30.50 -35.62
CA LYS A 2 -41.86 -31.15 -35.98
C LYS A 2 -41.00 -30.44 -37.05
N SER A 3 -41.60 -29.63 -37.93
CA SER A 3 -40.88 -28.91 -39.00
C SER A 3 -40.19 -27.61 -38.53
N ARG A 4 -40.54 -27.08 -37.35
CA ARG A 4 -39.89 -25.85 -36.83
C ARG A 4 -38.55 -26.17 -36.20
N GLU A 5 -38.44 -27.28 -35.49
CA GLU A 5 -37.22 -27.68 -34.76
C GLU A 5 -36.04 -28.00 -35.69
N SER A 6 -36.30 -28.61 -36.86
CA SER A 6 -35.25 -28.91 -37.84
C SER A 6 -34.68 -27.67 -38.53
N ALA A 7 -35.51 -26.64 -38.74
CA ALA A 7 -35.06 -25.33 -39.23
C ALA A 7 -34.19 -24.63 -38.18
N PHE A 8 -34.57 -24.68 -36.90
CA PHE A 8 -33.72 -24.18 -35.83
C PHE A 8 -32.37 -24.89 -35.76
N PHE A 9 -32.33 -26.22 -35.84
CA PHE A 9 -31.07 -26.99 -35.81
C PHE A 9 -30.13 -26.66 -36.97
N THR A 10 -30.67 -26.49 -38.18
CA THR A 10 -29.86 -26.14 -39.37
C THR A 10 -29.33 -24.72 -39.31
N PHE A 11 -30.12 -23.76 -38.83
CA PHE A 11 -29.64 -22.40 -38.55
C PHE A 11 -28.58 -22.39 -37.43
N PHE A 12 -28.79 -23.19 -36.38
CA PHE A 12 -27.86 -23.31 -35.27
C PHE A 12 -26.51 -23.88 -35.72
N PHE A 13 -26.50 -24.96 -36.50
CA PHE A 13 -25.26 -25.52 -37.09
C PHE A 13 -24.56 -24.54 -38.05
N ARG A 14 -25.31 -23.73 -38.80
CA ARG A 14 -24.73 -22.77 -39.76
C ARG A 14 -24.13 -21.54 -39.09
N CYS A 15 -24.70 -21.08 -37.97
CA CYS A 15 -24.23 -19.91 -37.23
C CYS A 15 -23.34 -20.27 -36.02
N TRP A 16 -23.21 -21.55 -35.66
CA TRP A 16 -22.43 -22.00 -34.50
C TRP A 16 -20.98 -21.49 -34.51
N TRP A 17 -20.33 -21.48 -35.67
CA TRP A 17 -18.96 -21.00 -35.80
C TRP A 17 -18.80 -19.51 -35.46
N THR A 18 -19.78 -18.68 -35.82
CA THR A 18 -19.77 -17.25 -35.48
C THR A 18 -19.97 -17.01 -33.99
N ILE A 19 -20.81 -17.83 -33.35
CA ILE A 19 -21.03 -17.79 -31.91
C ILE A 19 -19.75 -18.17 -31.19
N LEU A 20 -19.05 -19.24 -31.62
CA LEU A 20 -17.77 -19.63 -31.05
C LEU A 20 -16.70 -18.56 -31.20
N LEU A 21 -16.59 -17.94 -32.38
CA LEU A 21 -15.61 -16.87 -32.62
C LEU A 21 -15.89 -15.65 -31.74
N LEU A 22 -17.16 -15.27 -31.61
CA LEU A 22 -17.58 -14.15 -30.78
C LEU A 22 -17.34 -14.43 -29.28
N LEU A 23 -17.64 -15.64 -28.82
CA LEU A 23 -17.39 -16.07 -27.44
C LEU A 23 -15.89 -16.15 -27.14
N PHE A 24 -15.09 -16.61 -28.10
CA PHE A 24 -13.63 -16.64 -27.99
C PHE A 24 -13.04 -15.22 -27.92
N GLY A 25 -13.49 -14.30 -28.78
CA GLY A 25 -13.08 -12.89 -28.74
C GLY A 25 -13.47 -12.20 -27.43
N TYR A 26 -14.69 -12.45 -26.94
CA TYR A 26 -15.16 -11.94 -25.65
C TYR A 26 -14.35 -12.50 -24.47
N GLY A 27 -14.02 -13.80 -24.49
CA GLY A 27 -13.17 -14.43 -23.49
C GLY A 27 -11.76 -13.84 -23.46
N LEU A 28 -11.14 -13.62 -24.62
CA LEU A 28 -9.85 -12.96 -24.73
C LEU A 28 -9.88 -11.51 -24.22
N TYR A 29 -10.95 -10.78 -24.51
CA TYR A 29 -11.13 -9.41 -24.02
C TYR A 29 -11.22 -9.36 -22.49
N LEU A 30 -12.04 -10.22 -21.89
CA LEU A 30 -12.17 -10.32 -20.43
C LEU A 30 -10.83 -10.74 -19.78
N HIS A 31 -10.16 -11.73 -20.36
CA HIS A 31 -8.87 -12.20 -19.85
C HIS A 31 -7.79 -11.13 -19.92
N SER A 32 -7.73 -10.37 -21.02
CA SER A 32 -6.79 -9.26 -21.19
C SER A 32 -7.06 -8.13 -20.19
N MET A 33 -8.34 -7.78 -19.95
CA MET A 33 -8.70 -6.76 -18.97
C MET A 33 -8.37 -7.17 -17.53
N HIS A 34 -8.50 -8.45 -17.17
CA HIS A 34 -8.16 -8.91 -15.82
C HIS A 34 -6.67 -8.74 -15.50
N LYS A 35 -5.78 -9.07 -16.45
CA LYS A 35 -4.33 -8.95 -16.26
C LYS A 35 -3.86 -7.51 -16.06
N GLN A 36 -4.49 -6.55 -16.76
CA GLN A 36 -4.11 -5.15 -16.59
C GLN A 36 -4.49 -4.59 -15.22
N LYS A 37 -5.60 -5.06 -14.64
CA LYS A 37 -6.04 -4.63 -13.32
C LYS A 37 -5.09 -5.10 -12.23
N GLU A 38 -4.63 -6.34 -12.28
CA GLU A 38 -3.69 -6.87 -11.28
C GLU A 38 -2.37 -6.12 -11.28
N LEU A 39 -1.77 -5.90 -12.47
CA LEU A 39 -0.54 -5.13 -12.60
C LEU A 39 -0.69 -3.69 -12.13
N PHE A 40 -1.83 -3.05 -12.41
CA PHE A 40 -2.08 -1.68 -11.97
C PHE A 40 -2.26 -1.58 -10.45
N VAL A 41 -2.94 -2.56 -9.84
CA VAL A 41 -3.13 -2.61 -8.38
C VAL A 41 -1.79 -2.82 -7.68
N ASP A 42 -0.96 -3.75 -8.17
CA ASP A 42 0.35 -4.04 -7.59
C ASP A 42 1.31 -2.85 -7.71
N LEU A 43 1.35 -2.22 -8.90
CA LEU A 43 2.15 -1.02 -9.12
C LEU A 43 1.68 0.14 -8.23
N LYS A 44 0.37 0.33 -8.07
CA LYS A 44 -0.18 1.37 -7.21
C LYS A 44 0.16 1.13 -5.74
N GLN A 45 0.04 -0.10 -5.26
CA GLN A 45 0.42 -0.46 -3.89
C GLN A 45 1.90 -0.20 -3.62
N THR A 46 2.75 -0.49 -4.61
CA THR A 46 4.19 -0.23 -4.52
C THR A 46 4.48 1.27 -4.42
N VAL A 47 3.82 2.09 -5.25
CA VAL A 47 3.97 3.56 -5.19
C VAL A 47 3.51 4.10 -3.83
N ASP A 48 2.32 3.71 -3.36
CA ASP A 48 1.79 4.16 -2.07
C ASP A 48 2.74 3.76 -0.91
N LEU A 49 3.35 2.57 -0.98
CA LEU A 49 4.33 2.12 0.02
C LEU A 49 5.61 2.95 -0.02
N LEU A 50 6.14 3.25 -1.21
CA LEU A 50 7.34 4.07 -1.37
C LEU A 50 7.10 5.52 -0.91
N GLU A 51 5.95 6.10 -1.23
CA GLU A 51 5.58 7.46 -0.77
C GLU A 51 5.52 7.53 0.75
N ASN A 52 4.91 6.53 1.40
CA ASN A 52 4.86 6.45 2.86
C ASN A 52 6.25 6.28 3.49
N GLN A 53 7.14 5.51 2.86
CA GLN A 53 8.52 5.38 3.33
C GLN A 53 9.30 6.68 3.18
N LEU A 54 9.10 7.39 2.07
CA LEU A 54 9.72 8.68 1.82
C LEU A 54 9.27 9.72 2.85
N ALA A 55 7.96 9.80 3.13
CA ALA A 55 7.42 10.70 4.16
C ALA A 55 8.04 10.43 5.53
N LYS A 56 8.09 9.16 5.97
CA LYS A 56 8.73 8.79 7.25
C LYS A 56 10.22 9.13 7.29
N ALA A 57 10.93 8.97 6.18
CA ALA A 57 12.34 9.30 6.09
C ALA A 57 12.56 10.83 6.13
N GLN A 58 11.65 11.62 5.55
CA GLN A 58 11.65 13.07 5.64
C GLN A 58 11.38 13.53 7.08
N ASP A 59 10.33 13.03 7.73
CA ASP A 59 10.02 13.35 9.13
C ASP A 59 11.23 13.07 10.02
N LYS A 60 11.84 11.88 9.88
CA LYS A 60 13.04 11.51 10.64
C LYS A 60 14.23 12.41 10.35
N ARG A 61 14.39 12.87 9.11
CA ARG A 61 15.46 13.82 8.74
C ARG A 61 15.21 15.17 9.40
N GLU A 62 13.98 15.66 9.41
CA GLU A 62 13.61 16.93 10.05
C GLU A 62 13.83 16.85 11.56
N ASP A 63 13.42 15.75 12.21
CA ASP A 63 13.68 15.50 13.63
C ASP A 63 15.19 15.51 13.94
N LEU A 64 16.00 14.85 13.12
CA LEU A 64 17.46 14.82 13.30
C LEU A 64 18.10 16.20 13.07
N LEU A 65 17.60 16.97 12.11
CA LEU A 65 18.08 18.34 11.89
C LEU A 65 17.74 19.22 13.08
N LEU A 66 16.53 19.11 13.62
CA LEU A 66 16.12 19.81 14.83
C LEU A 66 17.00 19.41 16.02
N GLU A 67 17.29 18.11 16.16
CA GLU A 67 18.21 17.62 17.18
C GLU A 67 19.60 18.22 17.03
N ILE A 68 20.16 18.27 15.81
CA ILE A 68 21.47 18.87 15.51
C ILE A 68 21.48 20.37 15.86
N ASP A 69 20.48 21.12 15.41
CA ASP A 69 20.37 22.56 15.66
C ASP A 69 20.27 22.83 17.18
N SER A 70 19.60 21.95 17.91
CA SER A 70 19.43 22.05 19.36
C SER A 70 20.66 21.58 20.16
N GLN A 71 21.69 20.98 19.55
CA GLN A 71 22.91 20.55 20.28
C GLN A 71 23.70 21.71 20.90
N SER A 72 23.43 22.95 20.46
CA SER A 72 24.01 24.16 21.02
C SER A 72 23.24 24.70 22.25
N ASP A 73 22.05 24.15 22.55
CA ASP A 73 21.23 24.51 23.71
C ASP A 73 21.57 23.64 24.94
N PRO A 74 22.00 24.23 26.07
CA PRO A 74 22.24 23.51 27.32
C PRO A 74 21.04 22.68 27.81
N ALA A 75 19.81 23.18 27.61
CA ALA A 75 18.59 22.51 28.03
C ALA A 75 18.31 21.24 27.19
N TRP A 76 18.66 21.28 25.90
CA TRP A 76 18.56 20.11 25.01
C TRP A 76 19.56 19.02 25.40
N ILE A 77 20.80 19.41 25.72
CA ILE A 77 21.84 18.50 26.22
C ILE A 77 21.39 17.80 27.51
N GLU A 78 20.83 18.55 28.46
CA GLU A 78 20.28 17.97 29.69
C GLU A 78 19.12 16.99 29.43
N MET A 79 18.21 17.34 28.51
CA MET A 79 17.11 16.47 28.14
C MET A 79 17.62 15.18 27.49
N LEU A 80 18.62 15.27 26.61
CA LEU A 80 19.23 14.12 25.95
C LEU A 80 19.93 13.20 26.96
N LEU A 81 20.67 13.78 27.91
CA LEU A 81 21.31 13.08 29.04
C LEU A 81 20.30 12.35 29.92
N LYS A 82 19.20 13.01 30.29
CA LYS A 82 18.11 12.40 31.08
C LYS A 82 17.43 11.26 30.31
N LYS A 83 17.20 11.43 29.01
CA LYS A 83 16.47 10.48 28.15
C LYS A 83 17.29 9.25 27.74
N HIS A 84 18.55 9.44 27.32
CA HIS A 84 19.40 8.35 26.80
C HIS A 84 20.32 7.74 27.86
N LEU A 85 20.89 8.56 28.75
CA LEU A 85 21.84 8.11 29.77
C LEU A 85 21.17 7.85 31.13
N GLY A 86 19.88 8.19 31.29
CA GLY A 86 19.14 8.02 32.55
C GLY A 86 19.70 8.87 33.69
N MET A 87 20.54 9.88 33.37
CA MET A 87 21.22 10.68 34.37
C MET A 87 20.28 11.73 34.96
N VAL A 88 20.28 11.81 36.29
CA VAL A 88 19.56 12.85 37.03
C VAL A 88 20.53 14.00 37.28
N PRO A 89 20.14 15.26 37.03
CA PRO A 89 21.03 16.40 37.22
C PRO A 89 21.45 16.51 38.70
N PHE A 90 22.67 17.00 38.92
CA PHE A 90 23.28 17.07 40.24
C PHE A 90 22.41 17.89 41.20
N GLY A 91 21.87 17.24 42.25
CA GLY A 91 21.00 17.87 43.24
C GLY A 91 19.49 17.65 43.07
N GLN A 92 19.04 16.87 42.07
CA GLN A 92 17.64 16.44 41.95
C GLN A 92 17.49 14.95 42.30
N THR A 93 16.36 14.55 42.91
CA THR A 93 16.07 13.15 43.27
C THR A 93 14.95 12.62 42.37
N LYS A 94 15.19 11.49 41.70
CA LYS A 94 14.16 10.81 40.90
C LYS A 94 13.14 10.17 41.84
N VAL A 95 11.93 10.72 41.89
CA VAL A 95 10.82 10.17 42.68
C VAL A 95 10.08 9.15 41.82
N TYR A 96 10.03 7.89 42.26
CA TYR A 96 9.12 6.88 41.72
C TYR A 96 7.84 6.92 42.56
N PHE A 97 6.70 7.08 41.88
CA PHE A 97 5.39 6.89 42.50
C PHE A 97 5.00 5.43 42.28
N ASP A 98 5.17 4.59 43.30
CA ASP A 98 4.54 3.27 43.31
C ASP A 98 3.03 3.48 43.40
N THR A 99 2.31 2.90 42.45
CA THR A 99 0.84 2.88 42.45
C THR A 99 0.44 1.58 43.13
N GLU A 100 -0.03 1.67 44.38
CA GLU A 100 -0.73 0.56 45.06
C GLU A 100 -2.04 0.21 44.35
#